data_AF-A0AAW2QC22-F1
#
_entry.id   AF-A0AAW2QC22-F1
#
_cell.length_a   1.000
_cell.length_b   1.000
_cell.length_c   1.000
_cell.angle_alpha   90.00
_cell.angle_beta   90.00
_cell.angle_gamma   90.00
#
_symmetry.space_group_name_H-M   'P 1'
#
loop_
_entity.id
_entity.type
_entity.pdbx_description
1 polymer ?
#
loop_
_entity_poly.entity_id
_entity_poly.type
_entity_poly.pdbx_seq_one_letter_code
_entity_poly.pdbx_strand_id
1 'polypeptide(L)'
;MLWVQSCASFSAYYHYFHKLVPFPSEQEQEIDVLLPHVPLLKHDEIPSLLHPSPPYPLLRRAILDQFKNLSNPFCILMDTFQELEHQVIEHMSKVSCPIKTIGPLLKELKSPNTGNYTLEPNSIRADFYVAESCLEWLDSKPPQ
;
A
#
# COMPACT_ATOMS: atom_id res chain seq x y z
N MET A 1 -0.32 -9.91 10.39
CA MET A 1 -0.04 -8.47 10.10
C MET A 1 -1.02 -8.04 9.03
N LEU A 2 -1.63 -6.85 9.14
CA LEU A 2 -2.42 -6.25 8.07
C LEU A 2 -1.54 -5.25 7.32
N TRP A 3 -1.38 -5.45 6.01
CA TRP A 3 -0.65 -4.56 5.13
C TRP A 3 -1.64 -3.90 4.16
N VAL A 4 -1.81 -2.58 4.29
CA VAL A 4 -2.85 -1.82 3.58
C VAL A 4 -2.36 -1.16 2.29
N GLN A 5 -1.09 -1.36 1.93
CA GLN A 5 -0.54 -0.92 0.65
C GLN A 5 -0.46 -2.10 -0.34
N SER A 6 -0.06 -1.83 -1.58
CA SER A 6 0.17 -2.88 -2.59
C SER A 6 1.23 -3.90 -2.17
N CYS A 7 1.18 -5.09 -2.78
CA CYS A 7 2.20 -6.12 -2.60
C CYS A 7 3.56 -5.67 -3.19
N ALA A 8 3.55 -4.85 -4.24
CA ALA A 8 4.77 -4.22 -4.78
C ALA A 8 5.46 -3.32 -3.72
N SER A 9 4.71 -2.49 -3.00
CA SER A 9 5.26 -1.69 -1.89
C SER A 9 5.81 -2.59 -0.78
N PHE A 10 5.09 -3.66 -0.41
CA PHE A 10 5.59 -4.63 0.56
C PHE A 10 6.93 -5.25 0.12
N SER A 11 7.03 -5.64 -1.15
CA SER A 11 8.26 -6.15 -1.75
C SER A 11 9.40 -5.15 -1.63
N ALA A 12 9.16 -3.86 -1.92
CA ALA A 12 10.17 -2.82 -1.79
C ALA A 12 10.70 -2.71 -0.35
N TYR A 13 9.81 -2.63 0.65
CA TYR A 13 10.21 -2.56 2.05
C TYR A 13 10.95 -3.82 2.52
N TYR A 14 10.52 -5.00 2.09
CA TYR A 14 11.18 -6.27 2.42
C TYR A 14 12.61 -6.30 1.89
N HIS A 15 12.78 -6.06 0.58
CA HIS A 15 14.09 -6.10 -0.06
C HIS A 15 15.03 -5.01 0.47
N TYR A 16 14.48 -3.82 0.78
CA TYR A 16 15.21 -2.75 1.44
C TYR A 16 15.73 -3.18 2.82
N PHE A 17 14.82 -3.69 3.67
CA PHE A 17 15.14 -4.06 5.04
C PHE A 17 16.20 -5.16 5.10
N HIS A 18 16.09 -6.15 4.22
CA HIS A 18 17.03 -7.26 4.10
C HIS A 18 18.27 -6.96 3.24
N LYS A 19 18.37 -5.75 2.65
CA LYS A 19 19.48 -5.31 1.79
C LYS A 19 19.74 -6.26 0.60
N LEU A 20 18.67 -6.74 -0.02
CA LEU A 20 18.74 -7.75 -1.08
C LEU A 20 18.99 -7.16 -2.47
N VAL A 21 18.70 -5.87 -2.66
CA VAL A 21 18.90 -5.12 -3.89
C VAL A 21 19.38 -3.70 -3.54
N PRO A 22 20.05 -2.99 -4.47
CA PRO A 22 20.43 -1.60 -4.24
C PRO A 22 19.20 -0.69 -4.19
N PHE A 23 19.29 0.35 -3.37
CA PHE A 23 18.30 1.42 -3.22
C PHE A 23 19.03 2.77 -3.14
N PRO A 24 18.34 3.90 -3.36
CA PRO A 24 18.92 5.23 -3.20
C PRO A 24 19.68 5.43 -1.89
N SER A 25 20.85 6.08 -2.01
CA SER A 25 21.77 6.39 -0.92
C SER A 25 22.22 7.85 -1.00
N GLU A 26 22.94 8.32 0.03
CA GLU A 26 23.50 9.69 0.01
C GLU A 26 24.48 9.91 -1.15
N GLN A 27 25.15 8.84 -1.61
CA GLN A 27 26.12 8.89 -2.70
C GLN A 27 25.47 8.73 -4.08
N GLU A 28 24.35 8.03 -4.15
CA GLU A 28 23.66 7.70 -5.40
C GLU A 28 22.15 7.76 -5.17
N GLN A 29 21.55 8.92 -5.41
CA GLN A 29 20.15 9.19 -5.10
C GLN A 29 19.19 8.76 -6.22
N GLU A 30 19.68 8.68 -7.46
CA GLU A 30 18.87 8.44 -8.66
C GLU A 30 19.00 7.00 -9.20
N ILE A 31 19.40 6.05 -8.35
CA ILE A 31 19.46 4.65 -8.75
C ILE A 31 18.05 4.05 -8.90
N ASP A 32 17.81 3.43 -10.05
CA ASP A 32 16.60 2.66 -10.31
C ASP A 32 16.64 1.33 -9.54
N VAL A 33 15.47 0.87 -9.09
CA VAL A 33 15.32 -0.31 -8.24
C VAL A 33 14.64 -1.42 -9.01
N LEU A 34 15.35 -2.54 -9.16
CA LEU A 34 14.82 -3.76 -9.76
C LEU A 34 14.43 -4.77 -8.66
N LEU A 35 13.12 -4.99 -8.49
CA LEU A 35 12.59 -5.99 -7.56
C LEU A 35 12.11 -7.23 -8.32
N PRO A 36 12.12 -8.42 -7.70
CA PRO A 36 11.54 -9.61 -8.31
C PRO A 36 10.06 -9.41 -8.67
N HIS A 37 9.69 -9.72 -9.91
CA HIS A 37 8.33 -9.67 -10.43
C HIS A 37 7.65 -8.28 -10.42
N VAL A 38 8.40 -7.21 -10.19
CA VAL A 38 7.96 -5.82 -10.34
C VAL A 38 8.69 -5.22 -11.54
N PRO A 39 8.04 -4.38 -12.37
CA PRO A 39 8.76 -3.59 -13.36
C PRO A 39 9.92 -2.80 -12.74
N LEU A 40 10.91 -2.43 -13.57
CA LEU A 40 11.97 -1.53 -13.12
C LEU A 40 11.33 -0.25 -12.58
N LEU A 41 11.60 0.07 -11.33
CA LEU A 41 11.11 1.27 -10.68
C LEU A 41 12.21 2.33 -10.77
N LYS A 42 11.86 3.52 -11.25
CA LYS A 42 12.75 4.66 -11.14
C LYS A 42 12.98 5.05 -9.68
N HIS A 43 14.04 5.79 -9.43
CA HIS A 43 14.33 6.30 -8.09
C HIS A 43 13.16 7.04 -7.44
N ASP A 44 12.27 7.68 -8.20
CA ASP A 44 11.09 8.41 -7.72
C ASP A 44 9.79 7.60 -7.71
N GLU A 45 9.84 6.32 -8.14
CA GLU A 45 8.71 5.39 -8.18
C GLU A 45 8.70 4.39 -7.00
N ILE A 46 9.65 4.52 -6.07
CA ILE A 46 9.69 3.74 -4.82
C ILE A 46 9.07 4.52 -3.64
N PRO A 47 8.69 3.86 -2.54
CA PRO A 47 8.22 4.57 -1.35
C PRO A 47 9.27 5.58 -0.86
N SER A 48 8.90 6.86 -0.74
CA SER A 48 9.79 7.95 -0.32
C SER A 48 10.48 7.72 1.03
N LEU A 49 9.88 6.88 1.88
CA LEU A 49 10.46 6.45 3.16
C LEU A 49 11.70 5.56 3.01
N LEU A 50 11.99 5.03 1.81
CA LEU A 50 13.17 4.21 1.53
C LEU A 50 14.37 5.04 1.05
N HIS A 51 14.18 6.34 0.80
CA HIS A 51 15.27 7.25 0.45
C HIS A 51 16.18 7.56 1.63
N PRO A 52 17.43 8.02 1.36
CA PRO A 52 18.39 8.37 2.40
C PRO A 52 17.86 9.42 3.38
N SER A 53 17.16 10.44 2.87
CA SER A 53 16.54 11.54 3.63
C SER A 53 15.00 11.46 3.59
N PRO A 54 14.36 10.59 4.40
CA PRO A 54 12.91 10.37 4.36
C PRO A 54 12.15 11.55 5.00
N PRO A 55 10.98 11.93 4.49
CA PRO A 55 10.18 13.04 5.06
C PRO A 55 9.68 12.75 6.48
N TYR A 56 9.51 11.47 6.83
CA TYR A 56 8.99 11.03 8.13
C TYR A 56 9.89 9.92 8.74
N PRO A 57 11.02 10.27 9.38
CA PRO A 57 11.99 9.29 9.90
C PRO A 57 11.39 8.33 10.94
N LEU A 58 10.51 8.82 11.81
CA LEU A 58 9.84 7.99 12.82
C LEU A 58 8.90 6.97 12.19
N LEU A 59 8.14 7.38 11.17
CA LEU A 59 7.25 6.49 10.43
C LEU A 59 8.04 5.44 9.65
N ARG A 60 9.13 5.84 8.98
CA ARG A 60 10.07 4.90 8.33
C ARG A 60 10.53 3.84 9.32
N ARG A 61 11.01 4.24 10.50
CA ARG A 61 11.46 3.31 11.53
C ARG A 61 10.34 2.37 11.97
N ALA A 62 9.14 2.89 12.24
CA ALA A 62 7.99 2.08 12.65
C ALA A 62 7.59 1.05 11.58
N ILE A 63 7.65 1.41 10.30
CA ILE A 63 7.37 0.48 9.20
C ILE A 63 8.48 -0.58 9.12
N LEU A 64 9.75 -0.18 9.08
CA LEU A 64 10.88 -1.12 8.98
C LEU A 64 10.98 -2.05 10.20
N ASP A 65 10.61 -1.59 11.39
CA ASP A 65 10.60 -2.42 12.61
C ASP A 65 9.58 -3.57 12.53
N GLN A 66 8.53 -3.46 11.70
CA GLN A 66 7.60 -4.58 11.44
C GLN A 66 8.28 -5.73 10.69
N PHE A 67 9.26 -5.42 9.83
CA PHE A 67 9.97 -6.41 9.01
C PHE A 67 10.90 -7.31 9.84
N LYS A 68 11.31 -6.86 11.03
CA LYS A 68 12.10 -7.67 12.00
C LYS A 68 11.39 -8.94 12.44
N ASN A 69 10.06 -8.94 12.42
CA ASN A 69 9.23 -9.95 13.07
C ASN A 69 8.27 -10.66 12.09
N LEU A 70 8.59 -10.66 10.78
CA LEU A 70 7.73 -11.31 9.77
C LEU A 70 7.61 -12.82 9.93
N SER A 71 8.48 -13.46 10.71
CA SER A 71 8.38 -14.87 11.10
C SER A 71 7.30 -15.17 12.14
N ASN A 72 6.82 -14.16 12.88
CA ASN A 72 5.88 -14.33 13.98
C ASN A 72 4.40 -14.47 13.55
N PRO A 73 3.87 -13.70 12.58
CA PRO A 73 2.47 -13.85 12.17
C PRO A 73 2.24 -15.16 11.40
N PHE A 74 1.03 -15.71 11.51
CA PHE A 74 0.62 -16.88 10.72
C PHE A 74 0.48 -16.56 9.22
N CYS A 75 0.07 -15.32 8.90
CA CYS A 75 0.00 -14.79 7.54
C CYS A 75 0.03 -13.26 7.55
N ILE A 76 0.29 -12.70 6.37
CA ILE A 76 0.11 -11.30 6.05
C ILE A 76 -1.21 -11.15 5.31
N LEU A 77 -2.13 -10.38 5.88
CA LEU A 77 -3.36 -9.96 5.22
C LEU A 77 -3.05 -8.73 4.37
N MET A 78 -3.36 -8.76 3.08
CA MET A 78 -3.13 -7.63 2.17
C MET A 78 -4.43 -7.09 1.59
N ASP A 79 -4.59 -5.78 1.61
CA ASP A 79 -5.70 -5.08 0.93
C ASP A 79 -5.44 -4.96 -0.57
N THR A 80 -5.46 -6.11 -1.23
CA THR A 80 -5.32 -6.31 -2.68
C THR A 80 -6.06 -7.61 -3.05
N PHE A 81 -6.07 -7.98 -4.33
CA PHE A 81 -6.61 -9.26 -4.81
C PHE A 81 -5.60 -9.98 -5.71
N GLN A 82 -5.69 -11.32 -5.78
CA GLN A 82 -4.65 -12.16 -6.37
C GLN A 82 -4.37 -11.82 -7.83
N GLU A 83 -5.40 -11.52 -8.61
CA GLU A 83 -5.32 -11.26 -10.05
C GLU A 83 -4.60 -9.94 -10.37
N LEU A 84 -4.56 -8.98 -9.43
CA LEU A 84 -3.91 -7.68 -9.64
C LEU A 84 -2.38 -7.78 -9.61
N GLU A 85 -1.83 -8.54 -8.66
CA GLU A 85 -0.39 -8.58 -8.35
C GLU A 85 0.13 -10.02 -8.25
N HIS A 86 -0.45 -10.94 -9.04
CA HIS A 86 -0.28 -12.39 -8.89
C HIS A 86 1.17 -12.85 -8.69
N GLN A 87 2.08 -12.43 -9.58
CA GLN A 87 3.48 -12.86 -9.54
C GLN A 87 4.23 -12.32 -8.31
N VAL A 88 3.97 -11.06 -7.93
CA VAL A 88 4.59 -10.44 -6.75
C VAL A 88 4.07 -11.12 -5.48
N ILE A 89 2.76 -11.39 -5.41
CA ILE A 89 2.14 -12.07 -4.26
C ILE A 89 2.71 -13.47 -4.10
N GLU A 90 2.79 -14.26 -5.17
CA GLU A 90 3.35 -15.61 -5.11
C GLU A 90 4.82 -15.60 -4.66
N HIS A 91 5.61 -14.68 -5.20
CA HIS A 91 7.02 -14.55 -4.82
C HIS A 91 7.16 -14.16 -3.35
N MET A 92 6.49 -13.09 -2.93
CA MET A 92 6.56 -12.59 -1.56
C MET A 92 6.04 -13.61 -0.54
N SER A 93 5.00 -14.37 -0.89
CA SER A 93 4.48 -15.45 -0.04
C SER A 93 5.47 -16.60 0.15
N LYS A 94 6.44 -16.79 -0.76
CA LYS A 94 7.49 -17.82 -0.64
C LYS A 94 8.68 -17.35 0.19
N VAL A 95 9.08 -16.08 0.07
CA VAL A 95 10.29 -15.55 0.73
C VAL A 95 10.04 -14.94 2.11
N SER A 96 8.80 -14.60 2.44
CA SER A 96 8.45 -13.96 3.72
C SER A 96 7.57 -14.85 4.60
N CYS A 97 6.26 -14.63 4.57
CA CYS A 97 5.22 -15.30 5.32
C CYS A 97 4.03 -15.52 4.35
N PRO A 98 3.17 -16.53 4.54
CA PRO A 98 1.99 -16.70 3.69
C PRO A 98 1.21 -15.40 3.52
N ILE A 99 0.92 -15.01 2.28
CA ILE A 99 0.12 -13.82 1.98
C ILE A 99 -1.33 -14.25 1.70
N LYS A 100 -2.28 -13.53 2.27
CA LYS A 100 -3.72 -13.67 2.03
C LYS A 100 -4.28 -12.34 1.57
N THR A 101 -4.69 -12.30 0.32
CA THR A 101 -5.37 -11.14 -0.27
C THR A 101 -6.81 -11.07 0.24
N ILE A 102 -7.17 -9.96 0.88
CA ILE A 102 -8.50 -9.74 1.49
C ILE A 102 -9.21 -8.49 0.94
N GLY A 103 -8.62 -7.86 -0.09
CA GLY A 103 -9.14 -6.64 -0.68
C GLY A 103 -10.10 -6.86 -1.85
N PRO A 104 -10.67 -5.75 -2.39
CA PRO A 104 -10.60 -4.42 -1.82
C PRO A 104 -11.44 -4.31 -0.54
N LEU A 105 -10.84 -3.80 0.54
CA LEU A 105 -11.51 -3.61 1.83
C LEU A 105 -12.45 -2.40 1.80
N LEU A 106 -12.15 -1.41 0.97
CA LEU A 106 -13.08 -0.32 0.70
C LEU A 106 -14.25 -0.86 -0.12
N LYS A 107 -15.35 -1.17 0.58
CA LYS A 107 -16.65 -1.47 -0.04
C LYS A 107 -17.50 -0.20 0.03
N GLU A 108 -18.16 0.13 -1.07
CA GLU A 108 -19.13 1.22 -1.09
C GLU A 108 -20.19 0.97 -0.01
N LEU A 109 -20.36 1.92 0.90
CA LEU A 109 -21.45 1.97 1.87
C LEU A 109 -22.75 2.35 1.14
N LYS A 110 -23.21 1.53 0.20
CA LYS A 110 -24.50 1.70 -0.44
C LYS A 110 -25.57 1.14 0.50
N SER A 111 -26.49 2.00 0.95
CA SER A 111 -27.73 1.51 1.57
C SER A 111 -28.57 0.81 0.50
N PRO A 112 -28.94 -0.46 0.68
CA PRO A 112 -29.66 -1.23 -0.33
C PRO A 112 -31.05 -0.65 -0.67
N ASN A 113 -31.57 0.29 0.13
CA ASN A 113 -32.96 0.76 0.03
C ASN A 113 -33.13 2.12 -0.66
N THR A 114 -32.08 2.89 -0.91
CA THR A 114 -32.23 4.27 -1.40
C THR A 114 -31.40 4.60 -2.63
N GLY A 115 -30.41 3.77 -3.01
CA GLY A 115 -29.49 4.10 -4.11
C GLY A 115 -28.62 5.34 -3.84
N ASN A 116 -28.79 5.96 -2.68
CA ASN A 116 -28.10 7.16 -2.22
C ASN A 116 -27.03 6.75 -1.20
N TYR A 117 -25.96 7.54 -1.10
CA TYR A 117 -24.97 7.43 -0.03
C TYR A 117 -25.58 7.91 1.30
N THR A 118 -26.56 7.18 1.85
CA THR A 118 -27.10 7.49 3.16
C THR A 118 -26.14 6.99 4.22
N LEU A 119 -25.59 7.94 4.97
CA LEU A 119 -24.74 7.70 6.12
C LEU A 119 -25.60 7.14 7.23
N GLU A 120 -25.55 5.82 7.39
CA GLU A 120 -26.05 5.20 8.62
C GLU A 120 -25.32 5.86 9.81
N PRO A 121 -26.04 6.31 10.86
CA PRO A 121 -25.44 7.02 12.00
C PRO A 121 -24.30 6.27 12.70
N ASN A 122 -24.22 4.94 12.49
CA ASN A 122 -23.21 4.05 13.05
C ASN A 122 -22.19 3.55 12.01
N SER A 123 -22.09 4.17 10.84
CA SER A 123 -21.09 3.81 9.85
C SER A 123 -19.69 4.20 10.31
N ILE A 124 -18.78 3.22 10.41
CA ILE A 124 -17.37 3.48 10.64
C ILE A 124 -16.79 4.10 9.37
N ARG A 125 -16.33 5.35 9.50
CA ARG A 125 -15.70 6.13 8.45
C ARG A 125 -14.18 6.15 8.63
N ALA A 126 -13.47 5.97 7.52
CA ALA A 126 -12.02 6.14 7.45
C ALA A 126 -11.63 7.50 6.80
N ASP A 127 -12.60 8.21 6.24
CA ASP A 127 -12.47 9.56 5.70
C ASP A 127 -12.54 10.60 6.84
N PHE A 128 -11.49 11.42 6.95
CA PHE A 128 -11.42 12.52 7.92
C PHE A 128 -12.20 13.78 7.46
N TYR A 129 -12.97 13.71 6.37
CA TYR A 129 -13.63 14.86 5.77
C TYR A 129 -15.03 14.51 5.27
N VAL A 130 -15.96 15.47 5.36
CA VAL A 130 -17.31 15.34 4.81
C VAL A 130 -17.29 15.80 3.35
N ALA A 131 -17.50 14.88 2.41
CA ALA A 131 -17.42 15.14 0.97
C ALA A 131 -18.43 16.17 0.41
N GLU A 132 -19.39 16.64 1.21
CA GLU A 132 -20.48 17.53 0.77
C GLU A 132 -19.99 18.79 0.04
N SER A 133 -18.84 19.37 0.43
CA SER A 133 -18.29 20.56 -0.24
C SER A 133 -17.68 20.30 -1.62
N CYS A 134 -17.36 19.05 -1.95
CA CYS A 134 -16.69 18.67 -3.19
C CYS A 134 -17.65 18.08 -4.24
N LEU A 135 -18.79 17.53 -3.81
CA LEU A 135 -19.75 16.89 -4.72
C LEU A 135 -20.41 17.91 -5.66
N GLU A 136 -20.85 19.06 -5.13
CA GLU A 136 -21.42 20.14 -5.97
C GLU A 136 -20.42 20.67 -7.00
N TRP A 137 -19.14 20.79 -6.60
CA TRP A 137 -18.07 21.18 -7.52
C TRP A 137 -17.85 20.12 -8.61
N LEU A 138 -17.90 18.83 -8.26
CA LEU A 138 -17.73 17.72 -9.20
C LEU A 138 -18.88 17.68 -10.22
N ASP A 139 -20.12 17.83 -9.75
CA ASP A 139 -21.32 17.85 -10.60
C ASP A 139 -21.33 19.03 -11.59
N SER A 140 -20.63 20.12 -11.29
CA SER A 140 -20.48 21.26 -12.19
C SER A 140 -19.57 20.99 -13.41
N LYS A 141 -18.84 19.87 -13.43
CA LYS A 141 -17.89 19.54 -14.50
C LYS A 141 -18.59 18.77 -15.63
N PRO A 142 -18.15 18.94 -16.89
CA PRO A 142 -18.64 18.10 -17.98
C PRO A 142 -18.27 16.63 -17.71
N PRO A 143 -19.10 15.66 -18.15
CA PRO A 143 -18.74 14.26 -18.07
C PRO A 143 -17.47 14.00 -18.88
N GLN A 144 -16.55 13.24 -18.29
CA GLN A 144 -15.34 12.72 -18.95
C GLN A 144 -15.64 11.41 -19.67
#